data_AF-A0A0F5FE29-F1
#
_entry.id   AF-A0A0F5FE29-F1
#
_cell.length_a   1.000
_cell.length_b   1.000
_cell.length_c   1.000
_cell.angle_alpha   90.00
_cell.angle_beta   90.00
_cell.angle_gamma   90.00
#
_symmetry.space_group_name_H-M   'P 1'
#
loop_
_entity.id
_entity.type
_entity.pdbx_description
1 polymer ?
#
loop_
_entity_poly.entity_id
_entity_poly.type
_entity_poly.pdbx_seq_one_letter_code
_entity_poly.pdbx_strand_id
1 'polypeptide(L)'
;MRAIHRLSRVLALVVLTGTTTACTTTGGGYFTPTVSADAANLSPAAASAVAGDMVAKLAEHVGPGTGTIVIKPDDSAFGLALEESLRGWGYAVASNQEAPGDNMIPLAYVIDTFEGAVMTRISTPSVELTRSYAMSATGATPTSPLSVMQRAS
;
A
#
# COMPACT_ATOMS: atom_id res chain seq x y z
N MET A 1 -13.43 -5.29 57.88
CA MET A 1 -12.50 -6.14 57.11
C MET A 1 -13.11 -6.79 55.85
N ARG A 2 -14.33 -7.36 55.88
CA ARG A 2 -14.97 -8.00 54.71
C ARG A 2 -15.30 -7.04 53.54
N ALA A 3 -15.66 -5.79 53.81
CA ALA A 3 -15.97 -4.79 52.79
C ALA A 3 -14.73 -4.33 51.99
N ILE A 4 -13.59 -4.16 52.67
CA ILE A 4 -12.30 -3.79 52.06
C ILE A 4 -11.83 -4.87 51.09
N HIS A 5 -12.05 -6.14 51.45
CA HIS A 5 -11.70 -7.30 50.61
C HIS A 5 -12.62 -7.46 49.39
N ARG A 6 -13.88 -7.02 49.48
CA ARG A 6 -14.80 -6.97 48.32
C ARG A 6 -14.42 -5.84 47.36
N LEU A 7 -14.08 -4.67 47.90
CA LEU A 7 -13.66 -3.52 47.10
C LEU A 7 -12.36 -3.79 46.32
N SER A 8 -11.39 -4.45 46.94
CA SER A 8 -10.12 -4.84 46.30
C SER A 8 -10.28 -5.96 45.27
N ARG A 9 -11.22 -6.90 45.45
CA ARG A 9 -11.55 -7.91 44.42
C ARG A 9 -12.26 -7.32 43.22
N VAL A 10 -13.15 -6.34 43.43
CA VAL A 10 -13.81 -5.61 42.33
C VAL A 10 -12.79 -4.77 41.57
N LEU A 11 -11.88 -4.08 42.27
CA LEU A 11 -10.79 -3.32 41.65
C LEU A 11 -9.85 -4.21 40.82
N ALA A 12 -9.49 -5.39 41.33
CA ALA A 12 -8.66 -6.36 40.61
C ALA A 12 -9.36 -6.91 39.34
N LEU A 13 -10.68 -7.12 39.37
CA LEU A 13 -11.46 -7.58 38.22
C LEU A 13 -11.56 -6.52 37.11
N VAL A 14 -11.65 -5.24 37.49
CA VAL A 14 -11.68 -4.09 36.56
C VAL A 14 -10.32 -3.89 35.88
N VAL A 15 -9.22 -4.10 36.61
CA VAL A 15 -7.87 -4.03 36.02
C VAL A 15 -7.59 -5.20 35.08
N LEU A 16 -8.11 -6.41 35.37
CA LEU A 16 -7.92 -7.59 34.50
C LEU A 16 -8.72 -7.53 33.18
N THR A 17 -9.79 -6.73 33.13
CA THR A 17 -10.65 -6.57 31.93
C THR A 17 -10.35 -5.28 31.16
N GLY A 18 -9.43 -4.45 31.67
CA GLY A 18 -9.08 -3.14 31.13
C GLY A 18 -7.95 -3.13 30.10
N THR A 19 -7.41 -4.29 29.68
CA THR A 19 -6.50 -4.34 28.52
C THR A 19 -7.32 -4.19 27.24
N THR A 20 -7.75 -2.95 27.07
CA THR A 20 -8.35 -2.38 25.88
C THR A 20 -7.49 -2.74 24.67
N THR A 21 -8.09 -3.46 23.72
CA THR A 21 -7.65 -3.43 22.34
C THR A 21 -7.89 -2.02 21.83
N ALA A 22 -6.93 -1.12 22.06
CA ALA A 22 -6.90 0.13 21.32
C ALA A 22 -6.49 -0.24 19.89
N CYS A 23 -7.48 -0.39 19.00
CA CYS A 23 -7.23 -0.24 17.57
C CYS A 23 -6.88 1.23 17.36
N THR A 24 -5.63 1.62 17.61
CA THR A 24 -5.17 2.95 17.24
C THR A 24 -5.09 2.94 15.73
N THR A 25 -6.10 3.50 15.07
CA THR A 25 -5.89 4.06 13.74
C THR A 25 -4.90 5.19 13.94
N THR A 26 -3.63 4.95 13.63
CA THR A 26 -2.60 5.96 13.72
C THR A 26 -3.03 7.10 12.80
N GLY A 27 -3.35 8.26 13.37
CA GLY A 27 -3.86 9.44 12.68
C GLY A 27 -2.88 10.13 11.73
N GLY A 28 -1.99 9.37 11.08
CA GLY A 28 -1.53 9.76 9.75
C GLY A 28 -2.72 9.56 8.82
N GLY A 29 -3.01 10.51 7.93
CA GLY A 29 -4.11 10.36 6.98
C GLY A 29 -4.05 9.01 6.23
N TYR A 30 -5.15 8.65 5.55
CA TYR A 30 -5.30 7.37 4.83
C TYR A 30 -4.19 7.03 3.82
N PHE A 31 -3.29 7.97 3.50
CA PHE A 31 -2.11 7.78 2.68
C PHE A 31 -0.86 8.25 3.43
N THR A 32 0.08 7.33 3.66
CA THR A 32 1.43 7.62 4.17
C THR A 32 2.45 7.27 3.10
N PRO A 33 2.99 8.26 2.35
CA PRO A 33 3.88 8.01 1.21
C PRO A 33 5.18 7.29 1.57
N THR A 34 5.48 7.17 2.86
CA THR A 34 6.70 6.55 3.39
C THR A 34 6.66 5.02 3.43
N VAL A 35 5.49 4.40 3.22
CA VAL A 35 5.29 2.95 3.37
C VAL A 35 5.21 2.30 1.99
N SER A 36 6.36 1.92 1.44
CA SER A 36 6.44 1.02 0.29
C SER A 36 7.11 -0.28 0.72
N ALA A 37 6.50 -1.43 0.42
CA ALA A 37 7.03 -2.73 0.79
C ALA A 37 6.50 -3.83 -0.13
N ASP A 38 7.40 -4.74 -0.51
CA ASP A 38 7.08 -6.03 -1.12
C ASP A 38 7.35 -7.17 -0.14
N ALA A 39 6.38 -7.46 0.74
CA ALA A 39 6.47 -8.54 1.71
C ALA A 39 6.29 -9.92 1.06
N ALA A 40 5.61 -9.98 -0.09
CA ALA A 40 5.46 -11.20 -0.87
C ALA A 40 6.74 -11.62 -1.60
N ASN A 41 7.73 -10.70 -1.71
CA ASN A 41 9.03 -10.90 -2.35
C ASN A 41 8.86 -11.48 -3.76
N LEU A 42 8.22 -10.71 -4.64
CA LEU A 42 7.88 -11.17 -5.97
C LEU A 42 9.11 -11.52 -6.79
N SER A 43 9.01 -12.57 -7.61
CA SER A 43 10.02 -12.82 -8.64
C SER A 43 10.02 -11.68 -9.65
N PRO A 44 11.14 -11.40 -10.35
CA PRO A 44 11.20 -10.32 -11.34
C PRO A 44 10.11 -10.42 -12.43
N ALA A 45 9.81 -11.63 -12.89
CA ALA A 45 8.77 -11.87 -13.88
C ALA A 45 7.36 -11.57 -13.35
N ALA A 46 7.06 -11.97 -12.10
CA ALA A 46 5.79 -11.67 -11.45
C ALA A 46 5.66 -10.17 -11.14
N ALA A 47 6.74 -9.55 -10.64
CA ALA A 47 6.81 -8.12 -10.37
C ALA A 47 6.49 -7.29 -11.62
N SER A 48 7.12 -7.59 -12.76
CA SER A 48 6.86 -6.91 -14.03
C SER A 48 5.41 -7.06 -14.50
N ALA A 49 4.84 -8.27 -14.41
CA ALA A 49 3.45 -8.52 -14.79
C ALA A 49 2.45 -7.74 -13.90
N VAL A 50 2.65 -7.75 -12.58
CA VAL A 50 1.79 -7.02 -11.63
C VAL A 50 1.95 -5.51 -11.80
N ALA A 51 3.19 -5.01 -11.91
CA ALA A 51 3.48 -3.59 -12.07
C ALA A 51 2.86 -3.03 -13.36
N GLY A 52 3.03 -3.73 -14.49
CA GLY A 52 2.45 -3.32 -15.76
C GLY A 52 0.93 -3.24 -15.73
N ASP A 53 0.25 -4.24 -15.15
CA ASP A 53 -1.20 -4.23 -14.99
C ASP A 53 -1.67 -3.07 -14.09
N MET A 54 -1.06 -2.91 -12.91
CA MET A 54 -1.46 -1.84 -11.98
C MET A 54 -1.19 -0.44 -12.53
N VAL A 55 -0.10 -0.22 -13.27
CA VAL A 55 0.22 1.08 -13.89
C VAL A 55 -0.75 1.39 -15.02
N ALA A 56 -1.13 0.40 -15.84
CA ALA A 56 -2.17 0.58 -16.83
C ALA A 56 -3.48 1.08 -16.18
N LYS A 57 -3.83 0.52 -15.01
CA LYS A 57 -4.99 0.96 -14.22
C LYS A 57 -4.81 2.31 -13.54
N LEU A 58 -3.59 2.63 -13.11
CA LEU A 58 -3.28 3.96 -12.59
C LEU A 58 -3.54 5.03 -13.66
N ALA A 59 -3.12 4.79 -14.91
CA ALA A 59 -3.26 5.76 -15.99
C ALA A 59 -4.70 6.08 -16.38
N GLU A 60 -5.63 5.16 -16.12
CA GLU A 60 -7.07 5.39 -16.29
C GLU A 60 -7.61 6.43 -15.28
N HIS A 61 -6.91 6.66 -14.15
CA HIS A 61 -7.34 7.56 -13.08
C HIS A 61 -6.43 8.77 -12.86
N VAL A 62 -5.13 8.59 -13.07
CA VAL A 62 -4.08 9.60 -12.92
C VAL A 62 -3.30 9.59 -14.23
N GLY A 63 -3.74 10.32 -15.26
CA GLY A 63 -3.12 10.23 -16.58
C GLY A 63 -1.63 10.59 -16.59
N PRO A 64 -0.83 10.06 -17.54
CA PRO A 64 0.54 10.53 -17.74
C PRO A 64 0.56 12.03 -18.06
N GLY A 65 1.59 12.73 -17.59
CA GLY A 65 1.73 14.18 -17.76
C GLY A 65 0.94 15.05 -16.76
N THR A 66 0.19 14.43 -15.83
CA THR A 66 -0.51 15.16 -14.75
C THR A 66 0.40 15.59 -13.62
N GLY A 67 1.64 15.10 -13.56
CA GLY A 67 2.64 15.42 -12.55
C GLY A 67 3.81 14.44 -12.58
N THR A 68 4.80 14.66 -11.72
CA THR A 68 5.93 13.74 -11.53
C THR A 68 5.58 12.74 -10.43
N ILE A 69 5.57 11.45 -10.76
CA ILE A 69 5.37 10.38 -9.78
C ILE A 69 6.62 10.30 -8.91
N VAL A 70 6.44 10.35 -7.59
CA VAL A 70 7.53 10.24 -6.62
C VAL A 70 7.38 8.93 -5.89
N ILE A 71 8.29 8.00 -6.14
CA ILE A 71 8.29 6.69 -5.48
C ILE A 71 9.43 6.68 -4.49
N LYS A 72 9.20 6.10 -3.31
CA LYS A 72 10.30 5.77 -2.42
C LYS A 72 10.98 4.51 -2.95
N PRO A 73 12.30 4.53 -3.20
CA PRO A 73 13.01 3.33 -3.62
C PRO A 73 12.90 2.29 -2.52
N ASP A 74 12.64 1.06 -2.93
CA ASP A 74 13.11 -0.11 -2.21
C ASP A 74 13.94 -0.96 -3.18
N ASP A 75 14.80 -1.83 -2.65
CA ASP A 75 15.59 -2.75 -3.48
C ASP A 75 14.77 -3.99 -3.91
N SER A 76 13.42 -3.89 -3.91
CA SER A 76 12.55 -5.01 -4.29
C SER A 76 12.41 -5.10 -5.82
N ALA A 77 12.17 -6.32 -6.30
CA ALA A 77 11.88 -6.53 -7.71
C ALA A 77 10.62 -5.76 -8.16
N PHE A 78 9.63 -5.62 -7.29
CA PHE A 78 8.42 -4.85 -7.57
C PHE A 78 8.68 -3.35 -7.70
N GLY A 79 9.47 -2.76 -6.80
CA GLY A 79 9.80 -1.33 -6.86
C GLY A 79 10.49 -0.93 -8.17
N LEU A 80 11.48 -1.71 -8.59
CA LEU A 80 12.16 -1.52 -9.88
C LEU A 80 11.22 -1.68 -11.07
N ALA A 81 10.41 -2.74 -11.08
CA ALA A 81 9.45 -3.01 -12.14
C ALA A 81 8.35 -1.94 -12.24
N LEU A 82 7.94 -1.39 -11.10
CA LEU A 82 6.96 -0.32 -11.01
C LEU A 82 7.51 0.98 -11.59
N GLU A 83 8.74 1.37 -11.24
CA GLU A 83 9.40 2.53 -11.83
C GLU A 83 9.52 2.37 -13.37
N GLU A 84 9.97 1.21 -13.84
CA GLU A 84 10.08 0.93 -15.27
C GLU A 84 8.72 1.00 -15.97
N SER A 85 7.69 0.39 -15.38
CA SER A 85 6.32 0.38 -15.93
C SER A 85 5.74 1.80 -16.01
N LEU A 86 5.93 2.62 -14.98
CA LEU A 86 5.51 4.03 -14.97
C LEU A 86 6.21 4.83 -16.07
N ARG A 87 7.53 4.69 -16.22
CA ARG A 87 8.27 5.36 -17.30
C ARG A 87 7.80 4.88 -18.69
N GLY A 88 7.59 3.57 -18.84
CA GLY A 88 7.08 2.97 -20.08
C GLY A 88 5.67 3.45 -20.46
N TRP A 89 4.84 3.78 -19.47
CA TRP A 89 3.50 4.36 -19.68
C TRP A 89 3.51 5.89 -19.89
N GLY A 90 4.68 6.52 -19.83
CA GLY A 90 4.86 7.94 -20.10
C GLY A 90 4.84 8.87 -18.89
N TYR A 91 4.94 8.35 -17.67
CA TYR A 91 5.10 9.20 -16.48
C TYR A 91 6.53 9.71 -16.32
N ALA A 92 6.67 10.94 -15.84
CA ALA A 92 7.90 11.37 -15.20
C ALA A 92 7.99 10.71 -13.81
N VAL A 93 9.13 10.10 -13.49
CA VAL A 93 9.35 9.42 -12.20
C VAL A 93 10.62 9.95 -11.53
N ALA A 94 10.51 10.28 -10.24
CA ALA A 94 11.63 10.67 -9.38
C ALA A 94 11.74 9.71 -8.18
N SER A 95 12.91 9.10 -8.02
CA SER A 95 13.19 8.09 -7.00
C SER A 95 13.84 8.64 -5.73
N ASN A 96 14.19 9.93 -5.62
CA ASN A 96 14.96 10.42 -4.46
C ASN A 96 14.30 11.52 -3.63
N GLN A 97 12.97 11.61 -3.61
CA GLN A 97 12.17 12.62 -2.87
C GLN A 97 12.47 14.10 -3.23
N GLU A 98 13.54 14.39 -3.96
CA GLU A 98 13.84 15.69 -4.57
C GLU A 98 13.42 15.66 -6.04
N ALA A 99 12.13 15.81 -6.30
CA ALA A 99 11.67 16.20 -7.64
C ALA A 99 11.59 17.74 -7.67
N PRO A 100 12.28 18.42 -8.59
CA PRO A 100 12.11 19.85 -8.77
C PRO A 100 10.76 20.13 -9.43
N GLY A 101 9.81 20.73 -8.70
CA GLY A 101 8.56 21.24 -9.27
C GLY A 101 7.34 21.16 -8.36
N ASP A 102 6.31 21.94 -8.67
CA ASP A 102 5.13 22.12 -7.80
C ASP A 102 4.11 20.97 -7.89
N ASN A 103 4.28 20.03 -8.83
CA ASN A 103 3.28 19.01 -9.14
C ASN A 103 3.81 17.59 -8.96
N MET A 104 4.15 17.26 -7.70
CA MET A 104 4.63 15.95 -7.26
C MET A 104 3.45 15.08 -6.83
N ILE A 105 3.39 13.87 -7.37
CA ILE A 105 2.39 12.87 -7.01
C ILE A 105 3.11 11.73 -6.30
N PRO A 106 3.17 11.75 -4.96
CA PRO A 106 3.77 10.64 -4.23
C PRO A 106 2.97 9.36 -4.48
N LEU A 107 3.68 8.26 -4.74
CA LEU A 107 3.11 6.94 -4.93
C LEU A 107 3.76 5.97 -3.95
N ALA A 108 2.92 5.22 -3.25
CA ALA A 108 3.35 4.14 -2.37
C ALA A 108 2.68 2.82 -2.78
N TYR A 109 3.27 1.69 -2.40
CA TYR A 109 2.69 0.38 -2.66
C TYR A 109 2.84 -0.58 -1.50
N VAL A 110 1.91 -1.53 -1.42
CA VAL A 110 1.99 -2.65 -0.48
C VAL A 110 1.69 -3.92 -1.25
N ILE A 111 2.64 -4.84 -1.22
CA ILE A 111 2.48 -6.19 -1.76
C ILE A 111 2.55 -7.18 -0.61
N ASP A 112 1.49 -7.96 -0.43
CA ASP A 112 1.41 -8.96 0.63
C ASP A 112 0.63 -10.17 0.15
N THR A 113 0.79 -11.29 0.86
CA THR A 113 0.01 -12.50 0.62
C THR A 113 -1.26 -12.47 1.46
N PHE A 114 -2.41 -12.70 0.84
CA PHE A 114 -3.71 -12.81 1.51
C PHE A 114 -4.51 -13.94 0.87
N GLU A 115 -4.99 -14.87 1.70
CA GLU A 115 -5.82 -16.02 1.28
C GLU A 115 -5.23 -16.83 0.10
N GLY A 116 -3.90 -16.98 0.04
CA GLY A 116 -3.22 -17.76 -1.00
C GLY A 116 -3.04 -17.02 -2.34
N ALA A 117 -3.49 -15.77 -2.44
CA ALA A 117 -3.18 -14.87 -3.54
C ALA A 117 -2.19 -13.79 -3.06
N VAL A 118 -1.55 -13.11 -4.02
CA VAL A 118 -0.83 -11.87 -3.74
C VAL A 118 -1.80 -10.72 -3.89
N MET A 119 -1.99 -9.94 -2.83
CA MET A 119 -2.73 -8.69 -2.87
C MET A 119 -1.76 -7.54 -3.10
N THR A 120 -2.05 -6.75 -4.11
CA THR A 120 -1.25 -5.62 -4.54
C THR A 120 -2.09 -4.37 -4.40
N ARG A 121 -1.54 -3.40 -3.68
CA ARG A 121 -2.12 -2.07 -3.54
C ARG A 121 -1.12 -1.03 -3.99
N ILE A 122 -1.57 -0.07 -4.80
CA ILE A 122 -0.85 1.18 -5.07
C ILE A 122 -1.71 2.37 -4.66
N SER A 123 -1.10 3.38 -4.06
CA SER A 123 -1.80 4.54 -3.54
C SER A 123 -1.08 5.83 -3.93
N THR A 124 -1.87 6.83 -4.31
CA THR A 124 -1.48 8.24 -4.51
C THR A 124 -2.38 9.12 -3.65
N PRO A 125 -2.18 10.44 -3.49
CA PRO A 125 -3.12 11.25 -2.71
C PRO A 125 -4.58 11.16 -3.16
N SER A 126 -4.84 11.10 -4.48
CA SER A 126 -6.19 11.14 -5.06
C SER A 126 -6.84 9.78 -5.27
N VAL A 127 -6.06 8.70 -5.45
CA VAL A 127 -6.61 7.37 -5.72
C VAL A 127 -5.81 6.25 -5.08
N GLU A 128 -6.50 5.20 -4.66
CA GLU A 128 -5.94 3.92 -4.25
C GLU A 128 -6.54 2.80 -5.09
N LEU A 129 -5.66 1.95 -5.61
CA LEU A 129 -5.99 0.82 -6.47
C LEU A 129 -5.55 -0.46 -5.78
N THR A 130 -6.43 -1.44 -5.69
CA THR A 130 -6.13 -2.75 -5.09
C THR A 130 -6.64 -3.88 -5.98
N ARG A 131 -5.84 -4.92 -6.14
CA ARG A 131 -6.17 -6.12 -6.92
C ARG A 131 -5.39 -7.32 -6.39
N SER A 132 -5.97 -8.52 -6.45
CA SER A 132 -5.27 -9.77 -6.13
C SER A 132 -4.83 -10.52 -7.38
N TYR A 133 -3.76 -11.30 -7.24
CA TYR A 133 -3.11 -12.04 -8.31
C TYR A 133 -2.76 -13.46 -7.88
N ALA A 134 -2.91 -14.40 -8.81
CA ALA A 134 -2.27 -15.70 -8.73
C ALA A 134 -0.87 -15.61 -9.35
N MET A 135 0.14 -16.07 -8.61
CA MET A 135 1.52 -16.15 -9.10
C MET A 135 1.71 -17.40 -9.96
N SER A 136 2.57 -17.30 -10.97
CA SER A 136 3.00 -18.41 -11.82
C SER A 136 4.51 -18.33 -12.04
N ALA A 137 5.11 -19.38 -12.61
CA ALA A 137 6.55 -19.41 -12.87
C ALA A 137 7.01 -18.29 -13.82
N THR A 138 6.13 -17.80 -14.70
CA THR A 138 6.46 -16.83 -15.75
C THR A 138 5.83 -15.45 -15.54
N GLY A 139 5.10 -15.23 -14.43
CA GLY A 139 4.40 -13.97 -14.22
C GLY A 139 3.27 -14.07 -13.21
N ALA A 140 2.28 -13.19 -13.34
CA ALA A 140 1.11 -13.09 -12.47
C ALA A 140 -0.17 -12.89 -13.29
N THR A 141 -1.30 -13.41 -12.82
CA THR A 141 -2.61 -13.22 -13.44
C THR A 141 -3.62 -12.68 -12.41
N PRO A 142 -4.40 -11.62 -12.73
CA PRO A 142 -5.45 -11.12 -11.84
C PRO A 142 -6.43 -12.21 -11.42
N THR A 143 -6.76 -12.27 -10.12
CA THR A 143 -7.77 -13.16 -9.56
C THR A 143 -8.97 -12.42 -8.96
N SER A 144 -8.90 -11.09 -8.87
CA SER A 144 -10.03 -10.23 -8.49
C SER A 144 -10.31 -9.14 -9.54
N PRO A 145 -11.52 -8.54 -9.52
CA PRO A 145 -11.75 -7.22 -10.09
C PRO A 145 -10.80 -6.17 -9.48
N LEU A 146 -10.65 -5.02 -10.16
CA LEU A 146 -9.95 -3.86 -9.59
C LEU A 146 -10.86 -3.18 -8.56
N SER A 147 -10.34 -2.96 -7.35
CA SER A 147 -10.93 -2.05 -6.38
C SER A 147 -10.32 -0.66 -6.56
N VAL A 148 -11.18 0.36 -6.61
CA VAL A 148 -10.80 1.77 -6.79
C VAL A 148 -11.40 2.57 -5.64
N MET A 149 -10.55 3.23 -4.87
CA MET A 149 -10.96 4.21 -3.87
C MET A 149 -10.49 5.59 -4.31
N GLN A 150 -11.42 6.42 -4.75
CA GLN A 150 -11.16 7.84 -5.04
C GLN A 150 -11.24 8.64 -3.74
N ARG A 151 -10.32 9.58 -3.56
CA ARG A 151 -10.30 10.52 -2.44
C ARG A 151 -10.64 11.91 -2.96
N ALA A 152 -11.55 12.58 -2.26
CA ALA A 152 -11.81 13.98 -2.50
C ALA A 152 -10.55 14.79 -2.15
N SER A 153 -10.13 15.64 -3.09
CA SER A 153 -9.08 16.65 -2.93
C SER A 153 -9.53 17.77 -2.00
#